data_AF-A0A965QV23-F1
#
_entry.id   AF-A0A965QV23-F1
#
_cell.length_a   1.000
_cell.length_b   1.000
_cell.length_c   1.000
_cell.angle_alpha   90.00
_cell.angle_beta   90.00
_cell.angle_gamma   90.00
#
_symmetry.space_group_name_H-M   'P 1'
#
loop_
_entity.id
_entity.type
_entity.pdbx_description
1 polymer ?
#
loop_
_entity_poly.entity_id
_entity_poly.type
_entity_poly.pdbx_seq_one_letter_code
_entity_poly.pdbx_strand_id
1 'polypeptide(L)'
;AGGIDLADESLRAAAPPYERVEFLDVAGHARDFFAAVKSRQPTVCNVDVMRSSHVACHAAAIAWMLGRTLGFDPAREEFIGADGRPDTEANGLRGRPARDPWT
;
A
#
# COMPACT_ATOMS: atom_id res chain seq x y z
N ALA A 1 -5.55 -0.76 25.45
CA ALA A 1 -6.67 -1.04 24.54
C ALA A 1 -6.61 -0.02 23.41
N GLY A 2 -6.80 -0.44 22.15
CA GLY A 2 -6.91 0.51 21.04
C GLY A 2 -8.17 1.37 21.22
N GLY A 3 -8.04 2.67 21.03
CA GLY A 3 -9.13 3.64 21.15
C GLY A 3 -8.82 4.85 20.28
N ILE A 4 -9.86 5.58 19.90
CA ILE A 4 -9.71 6.85 19.18
C ILE A 4 -9.61 7.94 20.24
N ASP A 5 -8.44 8.59 20.34
CA ASP A 5 -8.33 9.80 21.13
C ASP A 5 -8.71 11.01 20.28
N LEU A 6 -9.87 11.58 20.57
CA LEU A 6 -10.36 12.79 19.94
C LEU A 6 -9.96 13.97 20.81
N ALA A 7 -9.17 14.88 20.23
CA ALA A 7 -8.69 16.09 20.89
C ALA A 7 -9.83 17.04 21.27
N ASP A 8 -10.94 17.01 20.52
CA ASP A 8 -12.13 17.79 20.81
C ASP A 8 -13.16 16.96 21.58
N GLU A 9 -13.56 17.47 22.74
CA GLU A 9 -14.48 16.80 23.66
C GLU A 9 -15.90 16.68 23.11
N SER A 10 -16.34 17.64 22.29
CA SER A 10 -17.67 17.63 21.66
C SER A 10 -17.81 16.48 20.65
N LEU A 11 -16.71 16.07 20.03
CA LEU A 11 -16.68 14.96 19.08
C LEU A 11 -16.74 13.60 19.77
N ARG A 12 -16.37 13.49 21.05
CA ARG A 12 -16.47 12.23 21.80
C ARG A 12 -17.91 11.76 21.97
N ALA A 13 -18.85 12.70 22.10
CA ALA A 13 -20.28 12.39 22.20
C ALA A 13 -20.90 11.96 20.84
N ALA A 14 -20.30 12.40 19.73
CA ALA A 14 -20.77 12.09 18.38
C ALA A 14 -20.03 10.91 17.72
N ALA A 15 -18.95 10.43 18.34
CA ALA A 15 -18.16 9.35 17.80
C ALA A 15 -18.94 8.03 17.81
N PRO A 16 -18.98 7.27 16.70
CA PRO A 16 -19.57 5.95 16.71
C PRO A 16 -18.78 5.05 17.69
N PRO A 17 -19.43 4.04 18.28
CA PRO A 17 -18.72 3.08 19.13
C PRO A 17 -17.59 2.44 18.33
N TYR A 18 -16.41 2.34 18.94
CA TYR A 18 -15.31 1.60 18.34
C TYR A 18 -15.68 0.13 18.23
N GLU A 19 -15.82 -0.36 17.00
CA GLU A 19 -16.02 -1.77 16.72
C GLU A 19 -14.69 -2.42 16.37
N ARG A 20 -14.35 -3.51 17.06
CA ARG A 20 -13.18 -4.30 16.71
C ARG A 20 -13.49 -5.06 15.42
N VAL A 21 -12.83 -4.66 14.34
CA VAL A 21 -12.87 -5.39 13.07
C VAL A 21 -11.80 -6.50 13.12
N GLU A 22 -12.17 -7.74 12.83
CA GLU A 22 -11.28 -8.91 12.91
C GLU A 22 -9.96 -8.75 12.12
N PHE A 23 -9.99 -7.99 11.03
CA PHE A 23 -8.84 -7.79 10.15
C PHE A 23 -7.93 -6.60 10.52
N LEU A 24 -8.25 -5.88 11.59
CA LEU A 24 -7.51 -4.70 12.08
C LEU A 24 -7.06 -4.86 13.53
N ASP A 25 -6.66 -6.07 13.94
CA ASP A 25 -6.12 -6.30 15.27
C ASP A 25 -4.72 -5.68 15.44
N VAL A 26 -4.71 -4.41 15.87
CA VAL A 26 -3.49 -3.66 16.18
C VAL A 26 -2.64 -4.34 17.25
N ALA A 27 -3.26 -5.05 18.21
CA ALA A 27 -2.52 -5.75 19.25
C ALA A 27 -1.79 -6.98 18.68
N GLY A 28 -2.42 -7.68 17.73
CA GLY A 28 -1.80 -8.75 16.95
C GLY A 28 -0.58 -8.27 16.16
N HIS A 29 -0.68 -7.13 15.48
CA HIS A 29 0.43 -6.57 14.69
C HIS A 29 1.63 -6.19 15.56
N ALA A 30 1.40 -5.53 16.70
CA ALA A 30 2.47 -5.20 17.65
C ALA A 30 3.13 -6.46 18.24
N ARG A 31 2.34 -7.50 18.53
CA ARG A 31 2.86 -8.77 19.04
C ARG A 31 3.73 -9.48 18.01
N ASP A 32 3.30 -9.51 16.75
CA ASP A 32 4.09 -10.06 15.64
C ASP A 32 5.46 -9.37 15.53
N PHE A 33 5.47 -8.04 15.58
CA PHE A 33 6.71 -7.27 15.57
C PHE A 33 7.67 -7.67 16.70
N PHE A 34 7.20 -7.73 17.95
CA PHE A 34 8.06 -8.14 19.07
C PHE A 34 8.53 -9.60 18.95
N ALA A 35 7.69 -10.49 18.42
CA ALA A 35 8.06 -11.88 18.16
C ALA A 35 9.16 -11.98 17.08
N ALA A 36 9.04 -11.20 15.99
CA ALA A 36 10.02 -11.08 14.94
C ALA A 36 11.37 -10.57 15.47
N VAL A 37 11.37 -9.52 16.29
CA VAL A 37 12.59 -8.98 16.93
C VAL A 37 13.27 -10.05 17.79
N LYS A 38 12.51 -10.76 18.63
CA LYS A 38 13.05 -11.80 19.52
C LYS A 38 13.61 -13.00 18.75
N SER A 39 12.91 -13.45 17.70
CA SER A 39 13.29 -14.62 16.90
C SER A 39 14.29 -14.32 15.79
N ARG A 40 14.51 -13.03 15.49
CA ARG A 40 15.25 -12.56 14.30
C ARG A 40 14.68 -13.12 13.00
N GLN A 41 13.37 -13.27 12.92
CA GLN A 41 12.65 -13.65 11.71
C GLN A 41 11.87 -12.45 11.14
N PRO A 42 11.52 -12.45 9.85
CA PRO A 42 10.66 -11.42 9.27
C PRO A 42 9.28 -11.37 9.95
N THR A 43 8.69 -10.18 10.00
CA THR A 43 7.27 -9.98 10.35
C THR A 43 6.36 -10.54 9.25
N VAL A 44 5.07 -10.73 9.57
CA VAL A 44 4.05 -11.09 8.56
C VAL A 44 3.99 -10.02 7.46
N CYS A 45 3.96 -8.74 7.84
CA CYS A 45 4.05 -7.61 6.92
C CYS A 45 5.50 -7.11 6.81
N ASN A 46 6.38 -7.92 6.23
CA ASN A 46 7.77 -7.55 5.99
C ASN A 46 7.93 -6.61 4.78
N VAL A 47 9.18 -6.23 4.48
CA VAL A 47 9.53 -5.27 3.42
C VAL A 47 9.07 -5.71 2.04
N ASP A 48 9.17 -7.00 1.70
CA ASP A 48 8.83 -7.50 0.36
C ASP A 48 7.31 -7.50 0.14
N VAL A 49 6.58 -7.91 1.17
CA VAL A 49 5.10 -7.85 1.19
C VAL A 49 4.66 -6.40 1.02
N MET A 50 5.16 -5.48 1.85
CA MET A 50 4.75 -4.08 1.83
C MET A 50 5.16 -3.35 0.55
N ARG A 51 6.32 -3.69 -0.03
CA ARG A 51 6.75 -3.17 -1.33
C ARG A 51 5.77 -3.59 -2.41
N SER A 52 5.45 -4.89 -2.49
CA SER A 52 4.54 -5.43 -3.50
C SER A 52 3.13 -4.84 -3.35
N SER A 53 2.64 -4.66 -2.12
CA SER A 53 1.36 -4.00 -1.85
C SER A 53 1.34 -2.55 -2.34
N HIS A 54 2.38 -1.77 -2.09
CA HIS A 54 2.46 -0.40 -2.59
C HIS A 54 2.54 -0.32 -4.12
N VAL A 55 3.33 -1.20 -4.75
CA VAL A 55 3.41 -1.28 -6.21
C VAL A 55 2.03 -1.56 -6.81
N ALA A 56 1.26 -2.49 -6.23
CA ALA A 56 -0.10 -2.77 -6.67
C ALA A 56 -1.03 -1.55 -6.52
N CYS A 57 -0.95 -0.80 -5.40
CA CYS A 57 -1.72 0.44 -5.22
C CYS A 57 -1.38 1.49 -6.28
N HIS A 58 -0.09 1.68 -6.59
CA HIS A 58 0.33 2.58 -7.66
C HIS A 58 -0.14 2.11 -9.04
N ALA A 59 -0.10 0.80 -9.30
CA ALA A 59 -0.60 0.25 -10.55
C ALA A 59 -2.10 0.48 -10.73
N ALA A 60 -2.89 0.30 -9.67
CA ALA A 60 -4.32 0.62 -9.66
C ALA A 60 -4.58 2.11 -9.88
N ALA A 61 -3.78 2.99 -9.26
CA ALA A 61 -3.88 4.42 -9.48
C ALA A 61 -3.59 4.80 -10.94
N ILE A 62 -2.60 4.17 -11.59
CA ILE A 62 -2.29 4.39 -13.01
C ILE A 62 -3.44 3.93 -13.90
N ALA A 63 -4.04 2.77 -13.64
CA ALA A 63 -5.23 2.30 -14.36
C ALA A 63 -6.40 3.28 -14.21
N TRP A 64 -6.60 3.83 -13.01
CA TRP A 64 -7.62 4.85 -12.74
C TRP A 64 -7.35 6.15 -13.51
N MET A 65 -6.11 6.66 -13.50
CA MET A 65 -5.73 7.87 -14.23
C MET A 65 -5.91 7.75 -15.75
N LEU A 66 -5.62 6.57 -16.32
CA LEU A 66 -5.78 6.31 -17.75
C LEU A 66 -7.21 5.90 -18.14
N GLY A 67 -8.08 5.63 -17.17
CA GLY A 67 -9.47 5.25 -17.41
C GLY A 67 -9.65 3.90 -18.13
N ARG A 68 -8.68 2.99 -18.04
CA ARG A 68 -8.70 1.69 -18.73
C ARG A 68 -8.06 0.58 -17.89
N THR A 69 -8.48 -0.66 -18.13
CA THR A 69 -7.84 -1.84 -17.54
C THR A 69 -6.42 -2.00 -18.10
N LEU A 70 -5.47 -2.32 -17.22
CA LEU A 70 -4.06 -2.51 -17.59
C LEU A 70 -3.62 -3.93 -17.23
N GLY A 71 -2.82 -4.53 -18.11
CA GLY A 71 -2.03 -5.71 -17.76
C GLY A 71 -0.78 -5.28 -16.99
N PHE A 72 -0.45 -5.97 -15.90
CA PHE A 72 0.74 -5.70 -15.10
C PHE A 72 1.51 -7.00 -14.85
N ASP A 73 2.79 -7.00 -15.17
CA ASP A 73 3.71 -8.09 -14.84
C ASP A 73 4.36 -7.80 -13.47
N PRO A 74 4.01 -8.53 -12.39
CA PRO A 74 4.55 -8.28 -11.05
C PRO A 74 6.00 -8.72 -10.89
N ALA A 75 6.53 -9.57 -11.77
CA ALA A 75 7.94 -9.96 -11.73
C ALA A 75 8.85 -8.88 -12.32
N ARG A 76 8.38 -8.20 -13.37
CA ARG A 76 9.10 -7.10 -14.03
C ARG A 76 8.72 -5.71 -13.51
N GLU A 77 7.60 -5.62 -12.80
CA GLU A 77 6.95 -4.38 -12.36
C GLU A 77 6.66 -3.41 -13.50
N GLU A 78 6.18 -3.98 -14.62
CA GLU A 78 5.95 -3.29 -15.89
C GLU A 78 4.51 -3.50 -16.38
N PHE A 79 3.97 -2.50 -17.06
CA PHE A 79 2.68 -2.64 -17.73
C PHE A 79 2.85 -3.28 -19.11
N ILE A 80 1.96 -4.21 -19.42
CA ILE A 80 1.91 -4.95 -20.68
C ILE A 80 0.54 -4.75 -21.35
N GLY A 81 0.56 -4.54 -22.66
CA GLY A 81 -0.62 -4.50 -23.51
C GLY A 81 -1.18 -5.89 -23.76
N ALA A 82 -2.38 -5.94 -24.33
CA ALA A 82 -3.07 -7.19 -24.68
C ALA A 82 -2.30 -8.05 -25.71
N ASP A 83 -1.43 -7.44 -26.50
CA ASP A 83 -0.54 -8.10 -27.47
C ASP A 83 0.78 -8.61 -26.84
N GLY A 84 0.93 -8.48 -25.52
CA GLY A 84 2.12 -8.87 -24.77
C GLY A 84 3.29 -7.89 -24.90
N ARG A 85 3.13 -6.76 -25.60
CA ARG A 85 4.16 -5.72 -25.69
C ARG A 85 4.09 -4.74 -24.51
N PRO A 86 5.16 -4.01 -24.20
CA PRO A 86 5.13 -2.99 -23.16
C PRO A 86 4.12 -1.87 -23.46
N ASP A 87 3.34 -1.47 -22.46
CA ASP A 87 2.43 -0.34 -22.55
C ASP A 87 3.19 0.97 -22.27
N THR A 88 3.63 1.67 -23.31
CA THR A 88 4.48 2.86 -23.17
C THR A 88 3.83 3.97 -22.35
N GLU A 89 2.53 4.19 -22.53
CA GLU A 89 1.80 5.26 -21.83
C GLU A 89 1.72 4.97 -20.34
N ALA A 90 1.31 3.76 -19.94
CA ALA A 90 1.23 3.37 -18.54
C ALA A 90 2.62 3.29 -17.89
N ASN A 91 3.62 2.75 -18.61
CA ASN A 91 4.98 2.68 -18.09
C ASN A 91 5.63 4.06 -17.91
N GLY A 92 5.23 5.07 -18.68
CA GLY A 92 5.66 6.45 -18.50
C GLY A 92 5.22 7.07 -17.18
N LEU A 93 4.17 6.53 -16.55
CA LEU A 93 3.63 7.00 -15.27
C LEU A 93 4.21 6.29 -14.04
N ARG A 94 5.11 5.31 -14.23
CA ARG A 94 5.79 4.58 -13.13
C ARG A 94 6.77 5.46 -12.34
N GLY A 95 7.23 6.55 -12.94
CA GLY A 95 8.16 7.48 -12.32
C GLY A 95 7.82 8.91 -12.69
N ARG A 96 8.38 9.86 -11.94
CA ARG A 96 8.37 11.27 -12.33
C ARG A 96 9.59 11.57 -13.18
N PRO A 97 9.49 12.43 -14.20
CA PRO A 97 10.65 12.96 -14.87
C PRO A 97 11.62 13.58 -13.85
N ALA A 98 12.91 13.34 -14.03
CA ALA A 98 13.94 14.02 -13.28
C ALA A 98 13.83 15.54 -13.49
N ARG A 99 14.20 16.32 -12.48
CA ARG A 99 14.24 17.78 -12.58
C ARG A 99 15.62 18.23 -13.02
N ASP A 100 15.70 19.12 -14.00
CA ASP A 100 16.95 19.81 -14.31
C ASP A 100 17.48 20.59 -13.09
N PRO A 101 18.82 20.66 -12.87
CA PRO A 101 19.90 20.03 -13.64
C PRO A 101 20.30 18.62 -13.15
N TRP A 102 19.46 17.96 -12.35
CA TRP A 102 19.82 16.71 -11.69
C TRP A 102 19.27 15.52 -12.48
N THR A 103 20.11 14.97 -13.36
CA THR A 103 19.91 13.70 -14.09
C THR A 103 21.11 12.80 -13.90
#